data_AF-A0A972V1B6-F1
#
_entry.id   AF-A0A972V1B6-F1
#
_cell.length_a   1.000
_cell.length_b   1.000
_cell.length_c   1.000
_cell.angle_alpha   90.00
_cell.angle_beta   90.00
_cell.angle_gamma   90.00
#
_symmetry.space_group_name_H-M   'P 1'
#
loop_
_entity.id
_entity.type
_entity.pdbx_description
1 polymer ?
#
loop_
_entity_poly.entity_id
_entity_poly.type
_entity_poly.pdbx_seq_one_letter_code
_entity_poly.pdbx_strand_id
1 'polypeptide(L)'
;YKTIGIGSKIFLGGGEGYVAWQGTQHAPTVKRKSTGIPQAPAGTLAVIGDLKGMSPDYLVGTTFQGYGVTLTVGIGIPIPILNEEICKFTAVKDEEIWTQIVDYSDAYPNCKPGSLGEVNYTQLKSGKIQVNGKEVPTGALSSYSKAVEIAETLKDWINKGKFLLTEPVAPIPSVESGLTFKPLKERPY
;
A
#
# COMPACT_ATOMS: atom_id res chain seq x y z
N TYR A 1 10.93 3.86 5.87
CA TYR A 1 9.84 3.70 6.85
C TYR A 1 10.39 4.18 8.19
N LYS A 2 9.98 5.36 8.69
CA LYS A 2 10.62 6.00 9.86
C LYS A 2 9.95 5.63 11.19
N THR A 3 8.63 5.46 11.19
CA THR A 3 7.81 5.17 12.38
C THR A 3 6.98 3.89 12.24
N ILE A 4 7.13 3.18 11.11
CA ILE A 4 6.41 1.94 10.81
C ILE A 4 7.45 0.82 10.74
N GLY A 5 7.24 -0.23 11.52
CA GLY A 5 8.09 -1.41 11.61
C GLY A 5 7.37 -2.56 12.30
N ILE A 6 8.10 -3.62 12.63
CA ILE A 6 7.55 -4.79 13.32
C ILE A 6 6.99 -4.36 14.68
N GLY A 7 5.78 -4.78 15.02
CA GLY A 7 5.09 -4.41 16.27
C GLY A 7 4.35 -3.08 16.23
N SER A 8 4.41 -2.32 15.12
CA SER A 8 3.54 -1.15 14.94
C SER A 8 2.07 -1.58 14.97
N LYS A 9 1.30 -1.00 15.90
CA LYS A 9 -0.14 -1.25 16.05
C LYS A 9 -0.90 -0.50 14.95
N ILE A 10 -1.87 -1.18 14.35
CA ILE A 10 -2.64 -0.69 13.21
C ILE A 10 -4.13 -0.98 13.39
N PHE A 11 -4.97 -0.24 12.68
CA PHE A 11 -6.33 -0.66 12.38
C PHE A 11 -6.26 -1.76 11.31
N LEU A 12 -6.88 -2.91 11.56
CA LEU A 12 -6.93 -4.03 10.62
C LEU A 12 -8.34 -4.63 10.62
N GLY A 13 -9.03 -4.52 9.48
CA GLY A 13 -10.32 -5.16 9.25
C GLY A 13 -11.43 -4.72 10.23
N GLY A 14 -11.38 -3.52 10.82
CA GLY A 14 -12.34 -3.09 11.83
C GLY A 14 -11.91 -3.35 13.27
N GLY A 15 -10.81 -4.07 13.48
CA GLY A 15 -10.22 -4.33 14.79
C GLY A 15 -8.80 -3.80 14.90
N GLU A 16 -8.09 -4.30 15.91
CA GLU A 16 -6.67 -4.03 16.10
C GLU A 16 -5.81 -5.10 15.43
N GLY A 17 -4.72 -4.67 14.82
CA GLY A 17 -3.70 -5.55 14.27
C GLY A 17 -2.31 -4.98 14.48
N TYR A 18 -1.33 -5.72 13.99
CA TYR A 18 0.08 -5.38 14.10
C TYR A 18 0.80 -5.66 12.79
N VAL A 19 1.81 -4.86 12.49
CA VAL A 19 2.81 -5.22 11.48
C VAL A 19 3.64 -6.36 12.04
N ALA A 20 3.56 -7.53 11.41
CA ALA A 20 4.29 -8.72 11.80
C ALA A 20 5.68 -8.78 11.18
N TRP A 21 5.83 -8.32 9.93
CA TRP A 21 7.08 -8.40 9.16
C TRP A 21 7.02 -7.55 7.88
N GLN A 22 8.09 -7.57 7.07
CA GLN A 22 7.96 -7.20 5.66
C GLN A 22 7.19 -8.27 4.86
N GLY A 23 6.34 -7.83 3.93
CA GLY A 23 5.61 -8.74 3.04
C GLY A 23 6.52 -9.36 1.96
N THR A 24 6.03 -10.39 1.29
CA THR A 24 6.79 -11.12 0.24
C THR A 24 7.18 -10.24 -0.94
N GLN A 25 6.36 -9.24 -1.28
CA GLN A 25 6.63 -8.25 -2.32
C GLN A 25 7.32 -6.98 -1.79
N HIS A 26 7.99 -7.05 -0.64
CA HIS A 26 8.69 -5.89 -0.10
C HIS A 26 9.97 -5.63 -0.90
N ALA A 27 10.03 -4.48 -1.56
CA ALA A 27 11.08 -4.10 -2.51
C ALA A 27 11.43 -2.60 -2.32
N PRO A 28 12.16 -2.24 -1.25
CA PRO A 28 12.40 -0.83 -0.91
C PRO A 28 13.27 -0.11 -1.94
N THR A 29 14.04 -0.85 -2.75
CA THR A 29 15.00 -0.35 -3.74
C THR A 29 14.42 -0.13 -5.14
N VAL A 30 13.09 -0.14 -5.30
CA VAL A 30 12.48 0.26 -6.58
C VAL A 30 12.91 1.67 -6.99
N LYS A 31 12.84 1.96 -8.29
CA LYS A 31 13.16 3.28 -8.84
C LYS A 31 12.34 4.37 -8.15
N ARG A 32 13.00 5.49 -7.84
CA ARG A 32 12.41 6.66 -7.17
C ARG A 32 12.62 7.90 -8.03
N LYS A 33 11.69 8.86 -7.96
CA LYS A 33 11.92 10.20 -8.51
C LYS A 33 13.01 10.91 -7.69
N SER A 34 13.52 12.04 -8.19
CA SER A 34 14.49 12.89 -7.47
C SER A 34 13.98 13.36 -6.09
N THR A 35 12.66 13.39 -5.90
CA THR A 35 11.98 13.67 -4.63
C THR A 35 12.05 12.52 -3.62
N GLY A 36 12.58 11.35 -4.00
CA GLY A 36 12.66 10.16 -3.15
C GLY A 36 11.39 9.30 -3.14
N ILE A 37 10.31 9.74 -3.80
CA ILE A 37 9.04 9.02 -3.90
C ILE A 37 9.21 7.81 -4.84
N PRO A 38 8.78 6.59 -4.43
CA PRO A 38 8.88 5.40 -5.27
C PRO A 38 7.95 5.50 -6.48
N GLN A 39 8.42 5.01 -7.63
CA GLN A 39 7.68 4.99 -8.90
C GLN A 39 6.93 3.67 -9.15
N ALA A 40 6.97 2.76 -8.19
CA ALA A 40 6.34 1.44 -8.20
C ALA A 40 6.10 1.00 -6.73
N PRO A 41 5.27 -0.03 -6.48
CA PRO A 41 5.10 -0.58 -5.13
C PRO A 41 6.44 -0.95 -4.48
N ALA A 42 6.68 -0.43 -3.26
CA ALA A 42 7.98 -0.55 -2.58
C ALA A 42 7.90 -1.19 -1.18
N GLY A 43 6.90 -0.77 -0.40
CA GLY A 43 6.82 -1.05 1.04
C GLY A 43 5.72 -2.00 1.43
N THR A 44 5.77 -3.24 0.95
CA THR A 44 4.78 -4.27 1.30
C THR A 44 4.95 -4.71 2.76
N LEU A 45 3.86 -4.77 3.51
CA LEU A 45 3.85 -5.20 4.92
C LEU A 45 3.19 -6.58 5.04
N ALA A 46 3.69 -7.39 5.96
CA ALA A 46 2.95 -8.52 6.50
C ALA A 46 2.30 -8.08 7.81
N VAL A 47 1.00 -8.33 7.95
CA VAL A 47 0.20 -7.90 9.12
C VAL A 47 -0.50 -9.09 9.75
N ILE A 48 -0.80 -8.97 11.04
CA ILE A 48 -1.49 -9.98 11.84
C ILE A 48 -2.55 -9.33 12.72
N GLY A 49 -3.68 -10.00 12.94
CA GLY A 49 -4.73 -9.55 13.84
C GLY A 49 -5.73 -10.67 14.15
N ASP A 50 -6.56 -10.46 15.17
CA ASP A 50 -7.61 -11.41 15.56
C ASP A 50 -8.90 -11.12 14.79
N LEU A 51 -9.33 -12.08 13.97
CA LEU A 51 -10.57 -12.01 13.20
C LEU A 51 -11.83 -11.80 14.07
N LYS A 52 -11.81 -12.22 15.35
CA LYS A 52 -12.95 -12.03 16.26
C LYS A 52 -13.25 -10.56 16.55
N GLY A 53 -12.25 -9.69 16.42
CA GLY A 53 -12.40 -8.24 16.59
C GLY A 53 -12.67 -7.49 15.30
N MET A 54 -12.76 -8.18 14.16
CA MET A 54 -12.92 -7.57 12.85
C MET A 54 -14.40 -7.48 12.44
N SER A 55 -14.70 -6.61 11.48
CA SER A 55 -16.04 -6.38 10.94
C SER A 55 -16.08 -6.73 9.44
N PRO A 56 -17.18 -7.35 8.97
CA PRO A 56 -17.42 -7.56 7.55
C PRO A 56 -17.51 -6.24 6.75
N ASP A 57 -17.64 -5.07 7.38
CA ASP A 57 -17.59 -3.78 6.68
C ASP A 57 -16.20 -3.45 6.12
N TYR A 58 -15.16 -4.08 6.67
CA TYR A 58 -13.75 -3.83 6.34
C TYR A 58 -13.01 -5.09 5.90
N LEU A 59 -13.58 -6.27 6.09
CA LEU A 59 -12.98 -7.54 5.68
C LEU A 59 -13.97 -8.33 4.82
N VAL A 60 -13.80 -8.25 3.51
CA VAL A 60 -14.80 -8.74 2.54
C VAL A 60 -14.15 -9.66 1.52
N GLY A 61 -14.71 -10.85 1.32
CA GLY A 61 -14.39 -11.69 0.18
C GLY A 61 -14.93 -11.07 -1.11
N THR A 62 -14.07 -10.88 -2.10
CA THR A 62 -14.40 -10.30 -3.40
C THR A 62 -13.91 -11.20 -4.53
N THR A 63 -14.36 -10.92 -5.76
CA THR A 63 -13.86 -11.60 -6.96
C THR A 63 -13.45 -10.56 -7.97
N PHE A 64 -12.21 -10.63 -8.43
CA PHE A 64 -11.70 -9.79 -9.51
C PHE A 64 -11.77 -10.59 -10.81
N GLN A 65 -12.49 -10.07 -11.81
CA GLN A 65 -12.59 -10.73 -13.10
C GLN A 65 -11.19 -10.93 -13.70
N GLY A 66 -10.85 -12.16 -14.08
CA GLY A 66 -9.53 -12.52 -14.62
C GLY A 66 -8.42 -12.74 -13.58
N TYR A 67 -8.64 -12.38 -12.31
CA TYR A 67 -7.68 -12.63 -11.21
C TYR A 67 -8.20 -13.70 -10.24
N GLY A 68 -9.50 -13.72 -9.98
CA GLY A 68 -10.17 -14.73 -9.16
C GLY A 68 -10.57 -14.23 -7.77
N VAL A 69 -10.74 -15.19 -6.85
CA VAL A 69 -11.15 -14.94 -5.46
C VAL A 69 -10.08 -14.10 -4.77
N THR A 70 -10.52 -13.02 -4.14
CA THR A 70 -9.70 -11.98 -3.52
C THR A 70 -10.26 -11.62 -2.15
N LEU A 71 -9.42 -11.09 -1.26
CA LEU A 71 -9.84 -10.55 0.03
C LEU A 71 -9.56 -9.05 0.06
N THR A 72 -10.60 -8.26 0.26
CA THR A 72 -10.49 -6.82 0.48
C THR A 72 -10.38 -6.56 1.98
N VAL A 73 -9.30 -5.90 2.38
CA VAL A 73 -8.94 -5.67 3.78
C VAL A 73 -8.77 -4.18 4.03
N GLY A 74 -9.54 -3.64 4.96
CA GLY A 74 -9.37 -2.28 5.48
C GLY A 74 -8.14 -2.20 6.38
N ILE A 75 -7.21 -1.30 6.06
CA ILE A 75 -5.99 -1.07 6.82
C ILE A 75 -5.87 0.42 7.12
N GLY A 76 -5.58 0.75 8.39
CA GLY A 76 -5.25 2.11 8.81
C GLY A 76 -3.98 2.10 9.64
N ILE A 77 -2.97 2.87 9.23
CA ILE A 77 -1.69 2.95 9.94
C ILE A 77 -1.53 4.37 10.48
N PRO A 78 -1.47 4.57 11.80
CA PRO A 78 -1.18 5.89 12.35
C PRO A 78 0.29 6.22 12.08
N ILE A 79 0.57 7.46 11.66
CA ILE A 79 1.92 7.95 11.43
C ILE A 79 2.21 9.06 12.45
N PRO A 80 2.93 8.75 13.55
CA PRO A 80 3.33 9.76 14.52
C PRO A 80 4.29 10.77 13.87
N ILE A 81 3.95 12.06 13.92
CA ILE A 81 4.82 13.14 13.42
C ILE A 81 5.80 13.53 14.52
N LEU A 82 7.00 12.94 14.48
CA LEU A 82 8.02 13.13 15.53
C LEU A 82 9.03 14.26 15.20
N ASN A 83 9.12 14.66 13.94
CA ASN A 83 10.02 15.71 13.44
C ASN A 83 9.55 16.24 12.08
N GLU A 84 10.21 17.29 11.57
CA GLU A 84 9.88 17.93 10.30
C GLU A 84 10.11 17.01 9.09
N GLU A 85 11.08 16.08 9.18
CA GLU A 85 11.37 15.12 8.12
C GLU A 85 10.16 14.19 7.86
N ILE A 86 9.57 13.64 8.93
CA ILE A 86 8.37 12.79 8.84
C ILE A 86 7.19 13.61 8.31
N CYS A 87 7.00 14.83 8.81
CA CYS A 87 5.95 15.74 8.34
C CYS A 87 6.04 15.93 6.81
N LYS A 88 7.25 16.17 6.29
CA LYS A 88 7.51 16.30 4.86
C LYS A 88 7.17 15.03 4.08
N PHE A 89 7.49 13.85 4.61
CA PHE A 89 7.13 12.57 3.95
C PHE A 89 5.63 12.28 3.92
N THR A 90 4.85 12.87 4.83
CA THR A 90 3.38 12.73 4.85
C THR A 90 2.65 13.80 4.04
N ALA A 91 3.34 14.86 3.62
CA ALA A 91 2.76 16.01 2.92
C ALA A 91 2.85 15.92 1.38
N VAL A 92 3.03 14.70 0.84
CA VAL A 92 3.18 14.45 -0.60
C VAL A 92 1.85 14.63 -1.33
N LYS A 93 1.86 15.37 -2.44
CA LYS A 93 0.66 15.59 -3.26
C LYS A 93 0.48 14.50 -4.31
N ASP A 94 -0.76 14.30 -4.75
CA ASP A 94 -1.10 13.34 -5.81
C ASP A 94 -0.31 13.52 -7.11
N GLU A 95 0.06 14.75 -7.46
CA GLU A 95 0.85 15.08 -8.67
C GLU A 95 2.31 14.61 -8.60
N GLU A 96 2.79 14.36 -7.38
CA GLU A 96 4.14 13.90 -7.08
C GLU A 96 4.22 12.38 -6.90
N ILE A 97 3.08 11.69 -6.76
CA ILE A 97 3.00 10.24 -6.63
C ILE A 97 2.88 9.64 -8.03
N TRP A 98 3.98 9.09 -8.53
CA TRP A 98 4.04 8.46 -9.85
C TRP A 98 3.95 6.94 -9.75
N THR A 99 3.32 6.31 -10.75
CA THR A 99 3.24 4.86 -10.89
C THR A 99 3.36 4.44 -12.36
N GLN A 100 3.52 3.14 -12.58
CA GLN A 100 3.60 2.53 -13.90
C GLN A 100 2.22 2.04 -14.36
N ILE A 101 1.95 2.15 -15.66
CA ILE A 101 0.84 1.43 -16.32
C ILE A 101 1.35 0.03 -16.65
N VAL A 102 0.73 -1.00 -16.09
CA VAL A 102 1.11 -2.41 -16.28
C VAL A 102 -0.03 -3.15 -16.94
N ASP A 103 0.30 -3.96 -17.95
CA ASP A 103 -0.67 -4.85 -18.59
C ASP A 103 -0.88 -6.11 -17.75
N TYR A 104 -2.03 -6.20 -17.09
CA TYR A 104 -2.40 -7.35 -16.29
C TYR A 104 -2.88 -8.56 -17.11
N SER A 105 -3.15 -8.40 -18.40
CA SER A 105 -3.59 -9.50 -19.28
C SER A 105 -2.43 -10.35 -19.80
N ASP A 106 -1.25 -9.75 -19.99
CA ASP A 106 -0.07 -10.44 -20.51
C ASP A 106 1.19 -10.20 -19.67
N ALA A 107 1.56 -8.95 -19.41
CA ALA A 107 2.86 -8.64 -18.83
C ALA A 107 2.99 -9.12 -17.38
N TYR A 108 1.98 -8.86 -16.55
CA TYR A 108 1.97 -9.27 -15.15
C TYR A 108 2.03 -10.80 -14.95
N PRO A 109 1.11 -11.61 -15.51
CA PRO A 109 1.12 -13.07 -15.29
C PRO A 109 2.36 -13.76 -15.86
N ASN A 110 2.97 -13.20 -16.91
CA ASN A 110 4.15 -13.76 -17.57
C ASN A 110 5.48 -13.16 -17.09
N CYS A 111 5.47 -12.32 -16.04
CA CYS A 111 6.65 -11.62 -15.52
C CYS A 111 7.45 -10.87 -16.62
N LYS A 112 6.76 -10.35 -17.65
CA LYS A 112 7.41 -9.59 -18.72
C LYS A 112 7.76 -8.20 -18.19
N PRO A 113 9.02 -7.76 -18.29
CA PRO A 113 9.41 -6.43 -17.85
C PRO A 113 8.80 -5.37 -18.78
N GLY A 114 8.41 -4.23 -18.21
CA GLY A 114 7.98 -3.07 -18.98
C GLY A 114 6.82 -2.32 -18.35
N SER A 115 6.55 -1.15 -18.92
CA SER A 115 5.37 -0.34 -18.61
C SER A 115 4.84 0.26 -19.90
N LEU A 116 3.52 0.38 -20.00
CA LEU A 116 2.85 1.09 -21.11
C LEU A 116 2.95 2.62 -20.97
N GLY A 117 3.49 3.12 -19.86
CA GLY A 117 3.71 4.55 -19.58
C GLY A 117 3.69 4.87 -18.09
N GLU A 118 4.12 6.08 -17.72
CA GLU A 118 4.03 6.57 -16.35
C GLU A 118 2.84 7.52 -16.18
N VAL A 119 2.16 7.45 -15.03
CA VAL A 119 1.06 8.35 -14.65
C VAL A 119 1.18 8.75 -13.20
N ASN A 120 0.66 9.93 -12.84
CA ASN A 120 0.55 10.35 -11.45
C ASN A 120 -0.86 10.18 -10.88
N TYR A 121 -1.00 10.25 -9.55
CA TYR A 121 -2.29 10.04 -8.89
C TYR A 121 -3.32 11.14 -9.21
N THR A 122 -2.89 12.37 -9.52
CA THR A 122 -3.81 13.42 -9.98
C THR A 122 -4.48 13.03 -11.29
N GLN A 123 -3.71 12.49 -12.25
CA GLN A 123 -4.24 11.98 -13.51
C GLN A 123 -5.17 10.78 -13.29
N LEU A 124 -4.77 9.82 -12.46
CA LEU A 124 -5.62 8.65 -12.14
C LEU A 124 -6.95 9.07 -11.51
N LYS A 125 -6.95 10.08 -10.62
CA LYS A 125 -8.14 10.61 -9.96
C LYS A 125 -9.04 11.44 -10.90
N SER A 126 -8.53 11.88 -12.06
CA SER A 126 -9.35 12.56 -13.06
C SER A 126 -10.37 11.65 -13.76
N GLY A 127 -10.24 10.33 -13.59
CA GLY A 127 -11.13 9.31 -14.17
C GLY A 127 -10.73 8.83 -15.56
N LYS A 128 -9.64 9.36 -16.15
CA LYS A 128 -9.14 8.97 -17.46
C LYS A 128 -7.65 9.27 -17.66
N ILE A 129 -6.99 8.44 -18.48
CA ILE A 129 -5.58 8.62 -18.88
C ILE A 129 -5.40 8.30 -20.37
N GLN A 130 -4.25 8.66 -20.94
CA GLN A 130 -3.85 8.31 -22.30
C GLN A 130 -2.93 7.08 -22.26
N VAL A 131 -3.26 6.04 -23.03
CA VAL A 131 -2.43 4.84 -23.21
C VAL A 131 -2.33 4.57 -24.71
N ASN A 132 -1.12 4.59 -25.26
CA ASN A 132 -0.87 4.38 -26.70
C ASN A 132 -1.77 5.24 -27.62
N GLY A 133 -1.98 6.52 -27.25
CA GLY A 133 -2.80 7.47 -28.01
C GLY A 133 -4.31 7.26 -27.89
N LYS A 134 -4.77 6.39 -26.99
CA LYS A 134 -6.19 6.18 -26.69
C LYS A 134 -6.52 6.65 -25.28
N GLU A 135 -7.67 7.29 -25.13
CA GLU A 135 -8.22 7.62 -23.81
C GLU A 135 -8.81 6.36 -23.16
N VAL A 136 -8.38 6.06 -21.94
CA VAL A 136 -8.78 4.88 -21.17
C VAL A 136 -9.34 5.34 -19.81
N PRO A 137 -10.51 4.85 -19.38
CA PRO A 137 -11.06 5.21 -18.08
C PRO A 137 -10.21 4.63 -16.94
N THR A 138 -10.14 5.35 -15.83
CA THR A 138 -9.47 4.90 -14.61
C THR A 138 -10.47 4.70 -13.47
N GLY A 139 -10.19 3.72 -12.62
CA GLY A 139 -10.95 3.44 -11.42
C GLY A 139 -10.01 3.00 -10.29
N ALA A 140 -10.36 3.35 -9.06
CA ALA A 140 -9.61 2.91 -7.89
C ALA A 140 -10.04 1.49 -7.48
N LEU A 141 -9.07 0.62 -7.21
CA LEU A 141 -9.34 -0.69 -6.59
C LEU A 141 -9.73 -0.54 -5.11
N SER A 142 -9.28 0.53 -4.46
CA SER A 142 -9.59 0.84 -3.07
C SER A 142 -10.67 1.91 -2.98
N SER A 143 -11.57 1.76 -2.01
CA SER A 143 -12.61 2.76 -1.72
C SER A 143 -12.03 3.94 -0.94
N TYR A 144 -12.06 5.13 -1.53
CA TYR A 144 -11.64 6.37 -0.84
C TYR A 144 -12.56 6.73 0.32
N SER A 145 -13.87 6.54 0.19
CA SER A 145 -14.82 6.80 1.28
C SER A 145 -14.53 5.91 2.49
N LYS A 146 -14.26 4.61 2.25
CA LYS A 146 -13.84 3.70 3.31
C LYS A 146 -12.47 4.05 3.90
N ALA A 147 -11.52 4.50 3.09
CA ALA A 147 -10.22 4.97 3.60
C ALA A 147 -10.37 6.16 4.56
N VAL A 148 -11.24 7.12 4.24
CA VAL A 148 -11.54 8.27 5.13
C VAL A 148 -12.26 7.81 6.40
N GLU A 149 -13.23 6.90 6.29
CA GLU A 149 -13.93 6.30 7.42
C GLU A 149 -12.96 5.61 8.40
N ILE A 150 -12.01 4.83 7.87
CA ILE A 150 -10.96 4.17 8.66
C ILE A 150 -10.08 5.21 9.35
N ALA A 151 -9.66 6.26 8.65
CA ALA A 151 -8.79 7.29 9.20
C ALA A 151 -9.46 8.05 10.36
N GLU A 152 -10.73 8.46 10.20
CA GLU A 152 -11.48 9.14 11.28
C GLU A 152 -11.80 8.19 12.44
N THR A 153 -12.09 6.92 12.17
CA THR A 153 -12.31 5.90 13.22
C THR A 153 -11.05 5.68 14.05
N LEU A 154 -9.90 5.49 13.41
CA LEU A 154 -8.63 5.30 14.09
C LEU A 154 -8.24 6.54 14.92
N LYS A 155 -8.44 7.73 14.37
CA LYS A 155 -8.24 9.01 15.09
C LYS A 155 -9.13 9.11 16.32
N ASP A 156 -10.41 8.75 16.22
CA ASP A 156 -11.33 8.73 17.36
C ASP A 156 -10.87 7.77 18.46
N TRP A 157 -10.43 6.55 18.09
CA TRP A 157 -9.91 5.59 19.05
C TRP A 157 -8.66 6.08 19.78
N ILE A 158 -7.76 6.76 19.05
CA ILE A 158 -6.56 7.38 19.64
C ILE A 158 -6.95 8.48 20.62
N ASN A 159 -7.81 9.41 20.21
CA ASN A 159 -8.25 10.53 21.07
C ASN A 159 -8.97 10.05 22.34
N LYS A 160 -9.69 8.93 22.27
CA LYS A 160 -10.39 8.33 23.42
C LYS A 160 -9.49 7.43 24.28
N GLY A 161 -8.20 7.26 23.93
CA GLY A 161 -7.29 6.35 24.63
C GLY A 161 -7.64 4.86 24.48
N LYS A 162 -8.54 4.52 23.55
CA LYS A 162 -8.89 3.12 23.23
C LYS A 162 -7.83 2.45 22.35
N PHE A 163 -7.05 3.26 21.64
CA PHE A 163 -5.94 2.82 20.82
C PHE A 163 -4.69 3.62 21.19
N LEU A 164 -3.66 2.93 21.70
CA LEU A 164 -2.37 3.53 22.00
C LEU A 164 -1.43 3.31 20.82
N LEU A 165 -0.68 4.35 20.46
CA LEU A 165 0.41 4.26 19.50
C LEU A 165 1.52 3.39 20.08
N THR A 166 2.15 2.58 19.23
CA THR A 166 3.30 1.77 19.62
C THR A 166 4.54 2.20 18.84
N GLU A 167 5.68 2.20 19.52
CA GLU A 167 6.97 2.25 18.84
C GLU A 167 7.20 0.91 18.13
N PRO A 168 7.70 0.92 16.88
CA PRO A 168 8.13 -0.32 16.24
C PRO A 168 9.24 -0.99 17.05
N VAL A 169 9.10 -2.28 17.32
CA VAL A 169 10.09 -3.12 18.00
C VAL A 169 11.35 -3.27 17.15
N ALA A 170 11.19 -3.32 15.83
CA ALA A 170 12.30 -3.38 14.88
C ALA A 170 11.92 -2.71 13.56
N PRO A 171 12.88 -2.10 12.85
CA PRO A 171 12.62 -1.54 11.53
C PRO A 171 12.37 -2.66 10.51
N ILE A 172 11.60 -2.35 9.49
CA ILE A 172 11.55 -3.15 8.25
C ILE A 172 12.63 -2.65 7.27
N PRO A 173 13.19 -3.52 6.41
CA PRO A 173 14.26 -3.15 5.48
C PRO A 173 13.93 -1.89 4.66
N SER A 174 14.82 -0.90 4.65
CA SER A 174 14.66 0.33 3.84
C SER A 174 15.59 0.31 2.63
N VAL A 175 15.68 1.41 1.88
CA VAL A 175 16.51 1.55 0.66
C VAL A 175 17.96 1.09 0.91
N GLU A 176 18.51 1.44 2.07
CA GLU A 176 19.87 1.10 2.51
C GLU A 176 20.14 -0.40 2.67
N SER A 177 19.09 -1.21 2.81
CA SER A 177 19.23 -2.67 2.95
C SER A 177 19.68 -3.37 1.66
N GLY A 178 19.57 -2.70 0.50
CA GLY A 178 19.82 -3.31 -0.81
C GLY A 178 18.82 -4.42 -1.18
N LEU A 179 17.73 -4.59 -0.41
CA LEU A 179 16.76 -5.65 -0.63
C LEU A 179 16.00 -5.42 -1.94
N THR A 180 16.17 -6.36 -2.88
CA THR A 180 15.45 -6.42 -4.14
C THR A 180 14.40 -7.53 -4.13
N PHE A 181 13.35 -7.38 -4.94
CA PHE A 181 12.37 -8.45 -5.14
C PHE A 181 13.06 -9.68 -5.75
N LYS A 182 12.88 -10.84 -5.10
CA LYS A 182 13.40 -12.13 -5.56
C LYS A 182 12.22 -13.00 -5.96
N PRO A 183 11.88 -13.09 -7.26
CA PRO A 183 10.79 -13.95 -7.69
C PRO A 183 11.11 -15.41 -7.38
N LEU A 184 10.10 -16.15 -6.92
CA LEU A 184 10.20 -17.61 -6.86
C LEU A 184 10.33 -18.14 -8.29
N LYS A 185 11.46 -18.80 -8.58
CA LYS A 185 11.67 -19.46 -9.86
C LYS A 185 11.22 -20.91 -9.76
N GLU A 186 9.95 -21.15 -10.03
CA GLU A 186 9.42 -22.50 -10.13
C GLU A 186 9.69 -23.05 -11.55
N ARG A 187 10.19 -24.29 -11.63
CA ARG A 187 10.27 -25.00 -12.91
C ARG A 187 8.96 -25.74 -13.07
N PRO A 188 8.18 -25.50 -14.14
CA PRO A 188 7.06 -26.38 -14.46
C PRO A 188 7.62 -27.80 -14.65
N TYR A 189 6.95 -28.77 -14.03
CA TYR A 189 7.26 -30.20 -14.16
C TYR A 189 7.23 -30.65 -15.63
#